data_AF-N6YJP5-F1
#
_entry.id   AF-N6YJP5-F1
#
_cell.length_a   1.000
_cell.length_b   1.000
_cell.length_c   1.000
_cell.angle_alpha   90.00
_cell.angle_beta   90.00
_cell.angle_gamma   90.00
#
_symmetry.space_group_name_H-M   'P 1'
#
loop_
_entity.id
_entity.type
_entity.pdbx_description
1 polymer ?
#
loop_
_entity_poly.entity_id
_entity_poly.type
_entity_poly.pdbx_seq_one_letter_code
_entity_poly.pdbx_strand_id
1 'polypeptide(L)'
;MPAPVVAVEPEALAVEEVMRFPQPSPATVAAIEDDPSYIFFRALADAPEGPVGALGVPLTAGRSVAVDPRTMPLGFPVFVATTLPRGDRPLNRLVLAQDTGGAIRGAVRADYFWGLGSRAFAQAARMKERGRLWLLLPRGMPVAARDRVVRTRGAAVLPECLVEEEGVCVEDVD
;
A
#
# COMPACT_ATOMS: atom_id res chain seq x y z
N MET A 1 -5.13 36.38 -16.74
CA MET A 1 -3.96 35.82 -16.02
C MET A 1 -4.48 34.67 -15.18
N PRO A 2 -3.93 33.44 -15.27
CA PRO A 2 -4.34 32.40 -14.34
C PRO A 2 -3.94 32.81 -12.92
N ALA A 3 -4.85 32.58 -11.96
CA ALA A 3 -4.58 32.82 -10.55
C ALA A 3 -3.37 31.97 -10.11
N PRO A 4 -2.52 32.47 -9.20
CA PRO A 4 -1.43 31.66 -8.68
C PRO A 4 -2.02 30.41 -8.03
N VAL A 5 -1.52 29.23 -8.43
CA VAL A 5 -1.79 27.98 -7.74
C VAL A 5 -1.21 28.13 -6.34
N VAL A 6 -2.05 28.46 -5.37
CA VAL A 6 -1.67 28.48 -3.96
C VAL A 6 -1.48 27.03 -3.58
N ALA A 7 -0.22 26.60 -3.49
CA ALA A 7 0.12 25.32 -2.91
C ALA A 7 -0.49 25.27 -1.50
N VAL A 8 -1.43 24.37 -1.29
CA VAL A 8 -1.91 24.05 0.05
C VAL A 8 -0.73 23.39 0.75
N GLU A 9 -0.15 24.08 1.74
CA GLU A 9 0.85 23.51 2.65
C GLU A 9 0.30 22.15 3.14
N PRO A 10 1.11 21.07 3.18
CA PRO A 10 0.66 19.76 3.61
C PRO A 10 0.56 19.74 5.14
N GLU A 11 -0.22 20.64 5.72
CA GLU A 11 -0.72 20.47 7.07
C GLU A 11 -1.67 19.27 7.03
N ALA A 12 -1.30 18.25 7.79
CA ALA A 12 -2.14 17.09 7.99
C ALA A 12 -3.46 17.56 8.58
N LEU A 13 -4.48 17.76 7.74
CA LEU A 13 -5.85 17.98 8.18
C LEU A 13 -6.13 16.96 9.29
N ALA A 14 -6.51 17.47 10.45
CA ALA A 14 -6.77 16.61 11.58
C ALA A 14 -7.85 15.62 11.18
N VAL A 15 -7.66 14.34 11.53
CA VAL A 15 -8.57 13.25 11.19
C VAL A 15 -10.02 13.59 11.57
N GLU A 16 -10.20 14.24 12.72
CA GLU A 16 -11.48 14.70 13.25
C GLU A 16 -12.13 15.81 12.41
N GLU A 17 -11.32 16.61 11.74
CA GLU A 17 -11.75 17.71 10.88
C GLU A 17 -12.23 17.18 9.53
N VAL A 18 -11.52 16.23 8.92
CA VAL A 18 -11.97 15.57 7.67
C VAL A 18 -13.30 14.84 7.88
N MET A 19 -13.44 14.11 8.99
CA MET A 19 -14.65 13.32 9.28
C MET A 19 -15.89 14.17 9.58
N ARG A 20 -15.73 15.47 9.86
CA ARG A 20 -16.85 16.40 10.06
C ARG A 20 -17.43 16.92 8.74
N PHE A 21 -16.82 16.59 7.60
CA PHE A 21 -17.17 17.14 6.29
C PHE A 21 -17.41 18.65 6.34
N PRO A 22 -16.42 19.44 6.81
CA PRO A 22 -16.54 20.88 6.85
C PRO A 22 -16.75 21.41 5.42
N GLN A 23 -17.38 22.57 5.32
CA GLN A 23 -17.50 23.27 4.04
C GLN A 23 -16.10 23.48 3.47
N PRO A 24 -15.82 23.04 2.23
CA PRO A 24 -14.49 23.14 1.66
C PRO A 24 -14.11 24.61 1.50
N SER A 25 -12.84 24.94 1.79
CA SER A 25 -12.33 26.27 1.51
C SER A 25 -12.36 26.55 0.00
N PRO A 26 -12.40 27.83 -0.45
CA PRO A 26 -12.33 28.14 -1.88
C PRO A 26 -11.10 27.54 -2.58
N ALA A 27 -9.96 27.44 -1.89
CA ALA A 27 -8.76 26.79 -2.40
C ALA A 27 -8.95 25.27 -2.58
N THR A 28 -9.65 24.62 -1.63
CA THR A 28 -10.00 23.19 -1.74
C THR A 28 -10.96 22.94 -2.89
N VAL A 29 -11.96 23.80 -3.09
CA VAL A 29 -12.90 23.71 -4.23
C VAL A 29 -12.14 23.80 -5.54
N ALA A 30 -11.29 24.81 -5.71
CA ALA A 30 -10.49 24.99 -6.92
C ALA A 30 -9.56 23.78 -7.20
N ALA A 31 -8.98 23.19 -6.16
CA ALA A 31 -8.14 21.99 -6.29
C ALA A 31 -8.94 20.74 -6.71
N ILE A 32 -10.18 20.59 -6.23
CA ILE A 32 -11.06 19.49 -6.64
C ILE A 32 -11.55 19.70 -8.08
N GLU A 33 -11.87 20.94 -8.47
CA GLU A 33 -12.32 21.27 -9.84
C GLU A 33 -11.21 21.04 -10.89
N ASP A 34 -9.94 21.12 -10.50
CA ASP A 34 -8.79 20.87 -11.37
C ASP A 34 -8.42 19.38 -11.50
N ASP A 35 -8.92 18.51 -10.60
CA ASP A 35 -8.70 17.06 -10.70
C ASP A 35 -9.74 16.44 -11.67
N PRO A 36 -9.32 15.99 -12.87
CA PRO A 36 -10.24 15.36 -13.83
C PRO A 36 -10.74 13.98 -13.36
N SER A 37 -10.21 13.44 -12.26
CA SER A 37 -10.58 12.13 -11.74
C SER A 37 -11.99 12.18 -11.14
N TYR A 38 -12.88 11.32 -11.62
CA TYR A 38 -14.24 11.19 -11.10
C TYR A 38 -14.56 9.72 -10.79
N ILE A 39 -15.12 9.46 -9.60
CA ILE A 39 -15.43 8.11 -9.13
C ILE A 39 -16.93 7.85 -9.26
N PHE A 40 -17.29 6.80 -9.99
CA PHE A 40 -18.66 6.28 -10.06
C PHE A 40 -18.83 5.14 -9.06
N PHE A 41 -19.98 5.11 -8.39
CA PHE A 41 -20.29 4.08 -7.40
C PHE A 41 -21.45 3.21 -7.88
N ARG A 42 -21.46 1.96 -7.40
CA ARG A 42 -22.63 1.08 -7.48
C ARG A 42 -23.08 0.73 -6.07
N ALA A 43 -24.40 0.67 -5.86
CA ALA A 43 -24.95 0.14 -4.62
C ALA A 43 -24.70 -1.38 -4.56
N LEU A 44 -24.30 -1.87 -3.39
CA LEU A 44 -24.22 -3.30 -3.11
C LEU A 44 -25.47 -3.68 -2.32
N ALA A 45 -26.19 -4.73 -2.76
CA ALA A 45 -27.47 -5.15 -2.16
C ALA A 45 -27.27 -5.73 -0.76
N ASP A 46 -26.22 -6.53 -0.60
CA ASP A 46 -25.72 -6.99 0.69
C ASP A 46 -24.46 -6.19 1.03
N ALA A 47 -24.35 -5.71 2.26
CA ALA A 47 -23.15 -5.05 2.74
C ALA A 47 -22.11 -6.11 3.12
N PRO A 48 -21.08 -6.38 2.28
CA PRO A 48 -19.96 -7.22 2.72
C PRO A 48 -19.31 -6.59 3.98
N GLU A 49 -18.66 -7.42 4.80
CA GLU A 49 -17.96 -6.98 6.02
C GLU A 49 -16.87 -5.91 5.76
N GLY A 50 -16.50 -5.68 4.50
CA GLY A 50 -15.62 -4.61 4.05
C GLY A 50 -15.81 -4.31 2.56
N PRO A 51 -15.20 -3.23 2.04
CA PRO A 51 -15.27 -2.87 0.62
C PRO A 51 -14.71 -3.99 -0.25
N VAL A 52 -15.24 -4.14 -1.46
CA VAL A 52 -14.73 -5.11 -2.43
C VAL A 52 -13.48 -4.54 -3.10
N GLY A 53 -12.33 -5.19 -2.90
CA GLY A 53 -11.06 -4.78 -3.52
C GLY A 53 -10.92 -5.22 -4.97
N ALA A 54 -9.80 -4.87 -5.60
CA ALA A 54 -9.49 -5.24 -6.98
C ALA A 54 -9.46 -6.76 -7.26
N LEU A 55 -9.23 -7.60 -6.24
CA LEU A 55 -9.34 -9.06 -6.37
C LEU A 55 -10.79 -9.55 -6.51
N GLY A 56 -11.78 -8.68 -6.28
CA GLY A 56 -13.21 -9.02 -6.35
C GLY A 56 -13.77 -9.65 -5.08
N VAL A 57 -13.02 -9.60 -3.97
CA VAL A 57 -13.44 -10.10 -2.66
C VAL A 57 -13.46 -8.98 -1.61
N PRO A 58 -14.27 -9.09 -0.54
CA PRO A 58 -14.26 -8.13 0.56
C PRO A 58 -12.90 -8.04 1.25
N LEU A 59 -12.46 -6.82 1.54
CA LEU A 59 -11.25 -6.57 2.29
C LEU A 59 -11.47 -6.82 3.79
N THR A 60 -10.49 -7.47 4.41
CA THR A 60 -10.47 -7.77 5.85
C THR A 60 -9.57 -6.79 6.58
N ALA A 61 -10.13 -6.10 7.58
CA ALA A 61 -9.41 -5.11 8.38
C ALA A 61 -8.12 -5.69 8.98
N GLY A 62 -7.00 -5.03 8.70
CA GLY A 62 -5.68 -5.42 9.13
C GLY A 62 -5.17 -6.75 8.58
N ARG A 63 -5.80 -7.29 7.54
CA ARG A 63 -5.40 -8.53 6.85
C ARG A 63 -5.35 -8.39 5.33
N SER A 64 -5.77 -7.25 4.80
CA SER A 64 -5.67 -6.91 3.37
C SER A 64 -4.71 -5.76 3.13
N VAL A 65 -4.04 -5.79 1.98
CA VAL A 65 -3.22 -4.69 1.48
C VAL A 65 -3.52 -4.40 0.01
N ALA A 66 -3.42 -3.13 -0.36
CA ALA A 66 -3.31 -2.74 -1.76
C ALA A 66 -1.85 -2.76 -2.20
N VAL A 67 -1.57 -3.33 -3.36
CA VAL A 67 -0.21 -3.51 -3.89
C VAL A 67 -0.13 -3.09 -5.35
N ASP A 68 1.10 -3.02 -5.89
CA ASP A 68 1.31 -2.88 -7.32
C ASP A 68 1.23 -4.27 -8.01
N PRO A 69 0.18 -4.55 -8.80
CA PRO A 69 -0.04 -5.87 -9.39
C PRO A 69 1.04 -6.24 -10.44
N ARG A 70 1.83 -5.27 -10.90
CA ARG A 70 2.92 -5.50 -11.86
C ARG A 70 4.11 -6.21 -11.21
N THR A 71 4.25 -6.10 -9.90
CA THR A 71 5.36 -6.68 -9.13
C THR A 71 4.89 -7.70 -8.10
N MET A 72 3.65 -7.60 -7.63
CA MET A 72 3.08 -8.48 -6.62
C MET A 72 1.69 -8.96 -7.06
N PRO A 73 1.54 -10.24 -7.46
CA PRO A 73 0.26 -10.74 -7.94
C PRO A 73 -0.82 -10.68 -6.86
N LEU A 74 -2.04 -10.31 -7.26
CA LEU A 74 -3.20 -10.34 -6.38
C LEU A 74 -3.52 -11.77 -5.94
N GLY A 75 -4.06 -11.90 -4.74
CA GLY A 75 -4.42 -13.16 -4.08
C GLY A 75 -3.28 -13.78 -3.28
N PHE A 76 -2.04 -13.34 -3.46
CA PHE A 76 -0.90 -13.96 -2.78
C PHE A 76 -0.73 -13.45 -1.34
N PRO A 77 -0.27 -14.31 -0.42
CA PRO A 77 0.08 -13.89 0.93
C PRO A 77 1.36 -13.06 0.93
N VAL A 78 1.33 -11.99 1.72
CA VAL A 78 2.45 -11.06 1.89
C VAL A 78 2.72 -10.94 3.37
N PHE A 79 3.96 -11.17 3.78
CA PHE A 79 4.39 -10.81 5.12
C PHE A 79 4.85 -9.36 5.12
N VAL A 80 4.24 -8.54 5.96
CA VAL A 80 4.59 -7.13 6.16
C VAL A 80 5.33 -7.01 7.49
N ALA A 81 6.53 -6.44 7.47
CA ALA A 81 7.23 -6.00 8.68
C ALA A 81 7.46 -4.50 8.63
N THR A 82 6.78 -3.77 9.51
CA THR A 82 6.82 -2.31 9.64
C THR A 82 6.58 -1.92 11.10
N THR A 83 6.36 -0.65 11.40
CA THR A 83 5.89 -0.16 12.71
C THR A 83 4.43 0.31 12.64
N LEU A 84 3.79 0.45 13.80
CA LEU A 84 2.54 1.20 13.92
C LEU A 84 2.80 2.70 13.69
N PRO A 85 1.83 3.46 13.14
CA PRO A 85 2.01 4.89 12.90
C PRO A 85 2.46 5.67 14.14
N ARG A 86 3.43 6.59 13.97
CA ARG A 86 3.94 7.50 15.03
C ARG A 86 4.50 6.81 16.28
N GLY A 87 4.99 5.58 16.16
CA GLY A 87 5.72 4.93 17.25
C GLY A 87 6.56 3.76 16.77
N ASP A 88 7.39 3.23 17.67
CA ASP A 88 8.34 2.16 17.34
C ASP A 88 7.79 0.75 17.58
N ARG A 89 6.48 0.65 17.86
CA ARG A 89 5.84 -0.64 18.07
C ARG A 89 5.80 -1.42 16.76
N PRO A 90 6.35 -2.64 16.70
CA PRO A 90 6.38 -3.42 15.47
C PRO A 90 4.97 -3.84 15.05
N LEU A 91 4.70 -3.73 13.75
CA LEU A 91 3.58 -4.31 13.03
C LEU A 91 4.15 -5.36 12.07
N ASN A 92 4.20 -6.60 12.55
CA ASN A 92 4.63 -7.75 11.77
C ASN A 92 3.41 -8.63 11.52
N ARG A 93 3.00 -8.77 10.27
CA ARG A 93 1.73 -9.44 9.96
C ARG A 93 1.71 -10.08 8.58
N LEU A 94 1.21 -11.31 8.54
CA LEU A 94 0.76 -11.95 7.30
C LEU A 94 -0.59 -11.35 6.86
N VAL A 95 -0.61 -10.82 5.66
CA VAL A 95 -1.75 -10.19 4.99
C VAL A 95 -1.92 -10.79 3.59
N LEU A 96 -3.00 -10.45 2.91
CA LEU A 96 -3.26 -10.82 1.52
C LEU A 96 -3.24 -9.59 0.61
N ALA A 97 -2.61 -9.72 -0.54
CA ALA A 97 -2.69 -8.74 -1.63
C ALA A 97 -4.07 -8.83 -2.30
N GLN A 98 -5.05 -8.06 -1.84
CA GLN A 98 -6.45 -8.16 -2.30
C GLN A 98 -6.95 -6.93 -3.04
N ASP A 99 -6.11 -5.89 -3.12
CA ASP A 99 -6.48 -4.63 -3.73
C ASP A 99 -5.32 -3.98 -4.50
N THR A 100 -5.63 -2.92 -5.24
CA THR A 100 -4.67 -2.08 -5.95
C THR A 100 -5.07 -0.61 -5.83
N GLY A 101 -4.15 0.31 -6.11
CA GLY A 101 -4.48 1.73 -6.16
C GLY A 101 -3.61 2.47 -7.15
N GLY A 102 -4.15 3.53 -7.77
CA GLY A 102 -3.41 4.31 -8.78
C GLY A 102 -2.08 4.88 -8.26
N ALA A 103 -2.04 5.24 -6.97
CA ALA A 103 -0.86 5.77 -6.27
C ALA A 103 0.06 4.68 -5.67
N ILE A 104 -0.34 3.40 -5.71
CA ILE A 104 0.43 2.29 -5.14
C ILE A 104 1.30 1.68 -6.24
N ARG A 105 2.56 2.12 -6.28
CA ARG A 105 3.51 1.81 -7.35
C ARG A 105 4.86 1.37 -6.77
N GLY A 106 5.45 0.33 -7.37
CA GLY A 106 6.77 -0.20 -7.03
C GLY A 106 6.74 -1.51 -6.27
N ALA A 107 7.89 -2.21 -6.27
CA ALA A 107 8.02 -3.56 -5.73
C ALA A 107 7.84 -3.65 -4.20
N VAL A 108 8.32 -2.64 -3.47
CA VAL A 108 8.23 -2.58 -1.99
C VAL A 108 7.33 -1.42 -1.59
N ARG A 109 6.04 -1.50 -1.97
CA ARG A 109 5.00 -0.54 -1.60
C ARG A 109 3.70 -1.27 -1.34
N ALA A 110 3.11 -1.02 -0.18
CA ALA A 110 1.80 -1.52 0.20
C ALA A 110 0.99 -0.39 0.87
N ASP A 111 -0.31 -0.38 0.61
CA ASP A 111 -1.28 0.37 1.41
C ASP A 111 -2.00 -0.58 2.35
N TYR A 112 -2.00 -0.27 3.64
CA TYR A 112 -2.48 -1.19 4.67
C TYR A 112 -3.94 -0.88 5.02
N PHE A 113 -4.83 -1.83 4.75
CA PHE A 113 -6.25 -1.64 5.04
C PHE A 113 -6.50 -1.75 6.55
N TRP A 114 -6.71 -0.63 7.23
CA TRP A 114 -6.95 -0.60 8.68
C TRP A 114 -8.37 -1.00 9.10
N GLY A 115 -9.31 -1.07 8.15
CA GLY A 115 -10.73 -1.28 8.39
C GLY A 115 -11.55 -0.02 8.20
N LEU A 116 -12.79 -0.05 8.72
CA LEU A 116 -13.75 1.04 8.62
C LEU A 116 -13.85 1.82 9.93
N GLY A 117 -14.35 3.06 9.84
CA GLY A 117 -14.61 3.93 11.00
C GLY A 117 -13.45 4.84 11.40
N SER A 118 -13.73 5.74 12.34
CA SER A 118 -12.84 6.85 12.72
C SER A 118 -11.47 6.40 13.23
N ARG A 119 -11.42 5.31 14.03
CA ARG A 119 -10.15 4.77 14.54
C ARG A 119 -9.27 4.21 13.41
N ALA A 120 -9.87 3.51 12.45
CA ALA A 120 -9.14 2.97 11.30
C ALA A 120 -8.60 4.11 10.42
N PHE A 121 -9.45 5.11 10.15
CA PHE A 121 -9.07 6.31 9.42
C PHE A 121 -7.92 7.06 10.12
N ALA A 122 -7.95 7.20 11.45
CA ALA A 122 -6.88 7.86 12.20
C ALA A 122 -5.53 7.14 12.09
N GLN A 123 -5.54 5.81 12.08
CA GLN A 123 -4.33 5.01 11.86
C GLN A 123 -3.86 5.13 10.41
N ALA A 124 -4.77 5.02 9.44
CA ALA A 124 -4.47 5.11 8.01
C ALA A 124 -3.85 6.46 7.63
N ALA A 125 -4.46 7.57 8.07
CA ALA A 125 -4.00 8.92 7.77
C ALA A 125 -2.58 9.21 8.30
N ARG A 126 -2.13 8.49 9.33
CA ARG A 126 -0.81 8.66 9.93
C ARG A 126 0.21 7.66 9.39
N MET A 127 -0.21 6.65 8.64
CA MET A 127 0.65 5.56 8.19
C MET A 127 1.59 6.02 7.08
N LYS A 128 2.87 6.19 7.42
CA LYS A 128 3.94 6.51 6.45
C LYS A 128 5.27 5.89 6.88
N GLU A 129 5.20 4.63 7.26
CA GLU A 129 6.33 3.92 7.87
C GLU A 129 7.16 3.17 6.83
N ARG A 130 8.47 3.02 7.12
CA ARG A 130 9.35 2.14 6.35
C ARG A 130 9.00 0.69 6.67
N GLY A 131 8.88 -0.14 5.64
CA GLY A 131 8.56 -1.55 5.81
C GLY A 131 9.35 -2.46 4.88
N ARG A 132 9.36 -3.75 5.23
CA ARG A 132 9.85 -4.85 4.40
C ARG A 132 8.67 -5.75 4.05
N LEU A 133 8.66 -6.25 2.82
CA LEU A 133 7.61 -7.13 2.30
C LEU A 133 8.24 -8.45 1.84
N TRP A 134 7.62 -9.57 2.17
CA TRP A 134 7.96 -10.88 1.63
C TRP A 134 6.74 -11.46 0.95
N LEU A 135 6.86 -11.80 -0.32
CA LEU A 135 5.82 -12.50 -1.08
C LEU A 135 5.96 -14.00 -0.82
N LEU A 136 4.89 -14.63 -0.30
CA LEU A 136 4.88 -16.07 -0.10
C LEU A 136 4.33 -16.72 -1.37
N LEU A 137 5.14 -17.58 -1.97
CA LEU A 137 4.78 -18.31 -3.17
C LEU A 137 4.43 -19.76 -2.79
N PRO A 138 3.44 -20.38 -3.47
CA PRO A 138 3.18 -21.80 -3.32
C PRO A 138 4.46 -22.61 -3.57
N ARG A 139 4.68 -23.63 -2.73
CA ARG A 139 5.83 -24.53 -2.90
C ARG A 139 5.79 -25.17 -4.29
N GLY A 140 6.90 -25.07 -5.03
CA GLY A 140 7.01 -25.63 -6.37
C GLY A 140 6.41 -24.76 -7.48
N MET A 141 5.90 -23.57 -7.17
CA MET A 141 5.55 -22.59 -8.20
C MET A 141 6.83 -22.17 -8.94
N PRO A 142 6.93 -22.38 -10.27
CA PRO A 142 8.07 -21.91 -11.03
C PRO A 142 8.03 -20.38 -11.08
N VAL A 143 8.98 -19.75 -10.39
CA VAL A 143 9.13 -18.30 -10.41
C VAL A 143 10.02 -17.95 -11.57
N ALA A 144 9.49 -17.22 -12.55
CA ALA A 144 10.30 -16.60 -13.59
C ALA A 144 11.04 -15.39 -12.99
N ALA A 145 11.94 -15.60 -12.03
CA ALA A 145 12.92 -14.60 -11.64
C ALA A 145 13.95 -14.51 -12.77
N ARG A 146 13.57 -13.87 -13.89
CA ARG A 146 14.43 -13.75 -15.07
C ARG A 146 15.61 -12.80 -14.88
N ASP A 147 15.61 -12.03 -13.80
CA ASP A 147 16.77 -11.25 -13.37
C ASP A 147 16.97 -11.43 -11.87
N ARG A 148 18.14 -11.96 -11.48
CA ARG A 148 18.58 -12.07 -10.08
C ARG A 148 18.90 -10.71 -9.45
N VAL A 149 18.94 -9.63 -10.23
CA VAL A 149 19.39 -8.30 -9.80
C VAL A 149 18.20 -7.34 -9.69
N VAL A 150 17.77 -7.06 -8.46
CA VAL A 150 16.87 -5.94 -8.17
C VAL A 150 17.64 -4.63 -8.36
N ARG A 151 17.55 -4.01 -9.55
CA ARG A 151 18.09 -2.67 -9.78
C ARG A 151 17.14 -1.61 -9.22
N THR A 152 17.33 -1.22 -7.97
CA THR A 152 16.76 0.04 -7.46
C THR A 152 17.63 1.20 -7.96
N ARG A 153 17.03 2.23 -8.56
CA ARG A 153 17.78 3.45 -8.90
C ARG A 153 18.27 4.08 -7.58
N GLY A 154 19.59 4.08 -7.37
CA GLY A 154 20.26 4.84 -6.31
C GLY A 154 20.46 4.14 -4.96
N ALA A 155 20.25 2.83 -4.83
CA ALA A 155 20.65 2.10 -3.62
C ALA A 155 21.95 1.31 -3.86
N ALA A 156 22.78 1.20 -2.82
CA ALA A 156 23.92 0.29 -2.81
C ALA A 156 23.43 -1.15 -3.04
N VAL A 157 24.20 -1.91 -3.82
CA VAL A 157 23.94 -3.33 -4.13
C VAL A 157 23.78 -4.09 -2.82
N LEU A 158 22.58 -4.64 -2.59
CA LEU A 158 22.35 -5.55 -1.47
C LEU A 158 23.06 -6.88 -1.77
N PRO A 159 23.62 -7.57 -0.76
CA PRO A 159 24.22 -8.88 -0.96
C PRO A 159 23.20 -9.84 -1.56
N GLU A 160 23.65 -10.67 -2.50
CA GLU A 160 22.82 -11.56 -3.31
C GLU A 160 22.09 -12.64 -2.51
N CYS A 161 22.54 -12.97 -1.30
CA CYS A 161 21.87 -13.87 -0.39
C CYS A 161 21.39 -13.11 0.87
N LEU A 162 20.06 -13.00 1.02
CA LEU A 162 19.40 -12.42 2.21
C LEU A 162 19.12 -13.46 3.31
N VAL A 163 19.43 -14.73 3.06
CA VAL A 163 19.22 -15.86 3.98
C VAL A 163 20.45 -16.77 3.91
N GLU A 164 21.19 -16.85 5.02
CA GLU A 164 22.33 -17.75 5.17
C GLU A 164 21.83 -19.09 5.70
N GLU A 165 21.40 -19.99 4.81
CA GLU A 165 21.28 -21.42 5.15
C GLU A 165 22.18 -22.25 4.23
N GLU A 166 22.92 -23.19 4.81
CA GLU A 166 23.82 -24.09 4.09
C GLU A 166 23.05 -24.88 3.02
N GLY A 167 23.47 -24.73 1.76
CA GLY A 167 22.92 -25.44 0.60
C GLY A 167 21.94 -24.65 -0.26
N VAL A 168 21.61 -23.39 0.07
CA VAL A 168 20.71 -22.54 -0.75
C VAL A 168 21.46 -21.58 -1.68
N CYS A 169 22.68 -21.17 -1.30
CA CYS A 169 23.55 -20.35 -2.15
C CYS A 169 24.52 -21.27 -2.90
N VAL A 170 24.22 -21.53 -4.18
CA VAL A 170 25.17 -22.18 -5.10
C VAL A 170 26.09 -21.08 -5.61
N GLU A 171 27.33 -21.05 -5.11
CA GLU A 171 28.40 -20.29 -5.75
C GLU A 171 28.72 -20.99 -7.08
N ASP A 172 28.44 -20.34 -8.20
CA ASP A 172 28.99 -20.76 -9.49
C ASP A 172 30.49 -20.43 -9.46
N VAL A 173 31.31 -21.43 -9.10
CA VAL A 173 32.76 -21.38 -9.18
C VAL A 173 33.16 -21.61 -10.64
N ASP A 174 33.68 -20.58 -11.30
CA ASP A 174 34.60 -20.69 -12.43
C ASP A 174 36.02 -20.29 -11.98
#